data_AF-A0A1Y5GJR6-F1
#
_entry.id   AF-A0A1Y5GJR6-F1
#
_cell.length_a   1.000
_cell.length_b   1.000
_cell.length_c   1.000
_cell.angle_alpha   90.00
_cell.angle_beta   90.00
_cell.angle_gamma   90.00
#
_symmetry.space_group_name_H-M   'P 1'
#
loop_
_entity.id
_entity.type
_entity.pdbx_description
1 polymer ?
#
loop_
_entity_poly.entity_id
_entity_poly.type
_entity_poly.pdbx_seq_one_letter_code
_entity_poly.pdbx_strand_id
1 'polypeptide(L)'
;MNAKRTLLAASILSVYSGISSADIIVGTDLNSSAGNNDIINEFYAGNRGTNGGGDQSLQFGDQLYGTRYADVIIGGLGIDILFGNAGDDVLIGGTEDFNSANRDRAFGNDGDDVFIWAPGDGNDFFDGGAGTDVLILGLVGESQDDDGSTEGAPFFNVTPPSEAGSKNFDGIYINPTTYLPVVDVVNGPGFCEVLDDATTGLSELNLDHLVRFTLKGPADVFDETLALEPSIDPNTLDTGLRVAVHLTNTEFVVCASREGGDIDVFDLRNSPITKTTTDYLPASAYALFQVQ
;
A
#
# COMPACT_ATOMS: atom_id res chain seq x y z
N MET A 1 16.48 -20.60 71.32
CA MET A 1 17.76 -20.66 70.60
C MET A 1 17.46 -20.68 69.11
N ASN A 2 17.86 -19.62 68.41
CA ASN A 2 17.62 -19.35 67.00
C ASN A 2 18.47 -20.25 66.09
N ALA A 3 17.85 -20.79 65.04
CA ALA A 3 18.48 -21.30 63.82
C ALA A 3 17.42 -21.11 62.71
N LYS A 4 17.68 -20.63 61.49
CA LYS A 4 18.89 -20.57 60.66
C LYS A 4 18.79 -19.37 59.68
N ARG A 5 19.95 -18.87 59.27
CA ARG A 5 20.21 -18.12 58.01
C ARG A 5 19.91 -19.07 56.82
N THR A 6 19.64 -18.68 55.57
CA THR A 6 20.21 -17.65 54.71
C THR A 6 19.35 -17.58 53.43
N LEU A 7 19.33 -16.40 52.79
CA LEU A 7 18.84 -16.13 51.43
C LEU A 7 19.28 -17.16 50.38
N LEU A 8 18.38 -17.45 49.44
CA LEU A 8 18.73 -17.58 48.01
C LEU A 8 17.57 -16.96 47.20
N ALA A 9 17.74 -15.71 46.79
CA ALA A 9 16.88 -15.11 45.77
C ALA A 9 17.31 -15.70 44.42
N ALA A 10 16.46 -16.55 43.84
CA ALA A 10 16.62 -17.00 42.47
C ALA A 10 16.19 -15.85 41.55
N SER A 11 17.16 -15.05 41.12
CA SER A 11 17.00 -14.15 39.99
C SER A 11 16.82 -15.00 38.74
N ILE A 12 15.57 -15.13 38.29
CA ILE A 12 15.24 -15.67 36.97
C ILE A 12 15.65 -14.57 35.98
N LEU A 13 16.84 -14.73 35.41
CA LEU A 13 17.28 -13.94 34.27
C LEU A 13 16.53 -14.49 33.04
N SER A 14 15.39 -13.88 32.71
CA SER A 14 14.70 -14.14 31.44
C SER A 14 15.55 -13.55 30.32
N VAL A 15 16.39 -14.37 29.71
CA VAL A 15 17.06 -14.03 28.46
C VAL A 15 15.95 -14.03 27.39
N TYR A 16 15.44 -12.85 27.04
CA TYR A 16 14.74 -12.67 25.78
C TYR A 16 15.77 -12.87 24.67
N SER A 17 15.91 -14.10 24.20
CA SER A 17 16.41 -14.33 22.85
C SER A 17 15.31 -13.87 21.91
N GLY A 18 15.29 -12.57 21.61
CA GLY A 18 14.53 -12.05 20.48
C GLY A 18 15.09 -12.75 19.25
N ILE A 19 14.34 -13.72 18.72
CA ILE A 19 14.60 -14.26 17.40
C ILE A 19 14.30 -13.08 16.48
N SER A 20 15.34 -12.51 15.90
CA SER A 20 15.22 -11.39 14.98
C SER A 20 14.79 -11.96 13.62
N SER A 21 13.51 -11.83 13.31
CA SER A 21 12.87 -12.30 12.07
C SER A 21 12.23 -11.12 11.34
N ALA A 22 11.81 -11.38 10.10
CA ALA A 22 10.81 -10.57 9.41
C ALA A 22 9.62 -10.28 10.34
N ASP A 23 9.20 -9.02 10.38
CA ASP A 23 8.07 -8.52 11.15
C ASP A 23 6.95 -8.05 10.20
N ILE A 24 5.71 -8.15 10.70
CA ILE A 24 4.57 -7.48 10.09
C ILE A 24 4.33 -6.23 10.93
N ILE A 25 4.64 -5.08 10.35
CA ILE A 25 4.57 -3.77 10.99
C ILE A 25 3.36 -3.05 10.42
N VAL A 26 2.34 -2.89 11.26
CA VAL A 26 1.13 -2.17 10.89
C VAL A 26 1.11 -0.86 11.65
N GLY A 27 0.83 0.22 10.94
CA GLY A 27 0.49 1.52 11.51
C GLY A 27 -0.62 1.35 12.53
N THR A 28 -0.47 2.07 13.63
CA THR A 28 -1.44 1.99 14.72
C THR A 28 -1.81 3.39 15.08
N ASP A 29 -3.12 3.63 15.08
CA ASP A 29 -3.64 4.72 15.86
C ASP A 29 -3.46 4.36 17.35
N LEU A 30 -2.41 4.86 17.99
CA LEU A 30 -2.28 4.80 19.46
C LEU A 30 -3.46 5.52 20.19
N ASN A 31 -4.40 6.08 19.42
CA ASN A 31 -5.65 6.70 19.81
C ASN A 31 -6.90 5.83 19.50
N SER A 32 -6.73 4.53 19.23
CA SER A 32 -7.84 3.63 18.91
C SER A 32 -8.79 3.46 20.10
N SER A 33 -10.09 3.29 19.83
CA SER A 33 -11.08 2.95 20.88
C SER A 33 -10.85 1.57 21.51
N ALA A 34 -9.89 0.81 21.01
CA ALA A 34 -9.52 -0.52 21.46
C ALA A 34 -8.15 -0.54 22.19
N GLY A 35 -7.54 0.62 22.45
CA GLY A 35 -6.33 0.70 23.26
C GLY A 35 -6.56 0.13 24.66
N ASN A 36 -5.53 -0.44 25.28
CA ASN A 36 -5.63 -1.03 26.63
C ASN A 36 -5.86 0.02 27.76
N ASN A 37 -5.94 1.31 27.41
CA ASN A 37 -6.09 2.40 28.37
C ASN A 37 -7.48 3.04 28.25
N ASP A 38 -8.39 2.55 29.08
CA ASP A 38 -9.80 2.98 29.11
C ASP A 38 -9.96 4.51 29.28
N ILE A 39 -9.06 5.18 30.00
CA ILE A 39 -9.11 6.65 30.22
C ILE A 39 -8.76 7.39 28.92
N ILE A 40 -7.77 6.90 28.19
CA ILE A 40 -7.37 7.46 26.90
C ILE A 40 -8.49 7.24 25.87
N ASN A 41 -9.09 6.05 25.84
CA ASN A 41 -10.21 5.73 24.96
C ASN A 41 -11.43 6.62 25.22
N GLU A 42 -11.77 6.88 26.48
CA GLU A 42 -12.88 7.76 26.88
C GLU A 42 -12.62 9.23 26.50
N PHE A 43 -11.37 9.70 26.64
CA PHE A 43 -10.97 11.06 26.25
C PHE A 43 -11.05 11.27 24.73
N TYR A 44 -10.67 10.27 23.93
CA TYR A 44 -10.76 10.33 22.47
C TYR A 44 -12.18 10.09 21.93
N ALA A 45 -12.99 9.25 22.56
CA ALA A 45 -14.38 9.02 22.17
C ALA A 45 -15.25 10.28 22.28
N GLY A 46 -14.94 11.19 23.22
CA GLY A 46 -15.64 12.48 23.36
C GLY A 46 -15.40 13.45 22.20
N ASN A 47 -14.38 13.21 21.38
CA ASN A 47 -14.03 14.01 20.21
C ASN A 47 -14.45 13.36 18.89
N ARG A 48 -15.31 12.33 18.89
CA ARG A 48 -15.85 11.75 17.65
C ARG A 48 -17.16 12.44 17.24
N GLY A 49 -17.16 13.18 16.13
CA GLY A 49 -18.39 13.61 15.42
C GLY A 49 -18.40 15.07 14.92
N THR A 50 -19.53 15.52 14.36
CA THR A 50 -19.69 16.85 13.74
C THR A 50 -19.65 18.05 14.71
N ASN A 51 -19.34 17.83 15.98
CA ASN A 51 -19.35 18.85 17.05
C ASN A 51 -17.93 19.35 17.42
N GLY A 52 -17.00 19.37 16.47
CA GLY A 52 -15.73 20.10 16.58
C GLY A 52 -14.52 19.31 17.06
N GLY A 53 -14.65 18.01 17.30
CA GLY A 53 -13.53 17.06 17.26
C GLY A 53 -13.73 16.17 16.03
N GLY A 54 -12.80 16.18 15.08
CA GLY A 54 -12.82 15.17 14.02
C GLY A 54 -12.53 13.80 14.60
N ASP A 55 -13.00 12.73 13.98
CA ASP A 55 -12.51 11.38 14.26
C ASP A 55 -10.97 11.38 14.11
N GLN A 56 -10.25 11.32 15.23
CA GLN A 56 -8.78 11.43 15.26
C GLN A 56 -8.08 10.07 15.09
N SER A 57 -8.83 8.97 14.94
CA SER A 57 -8.26 7.62 14.92
C SER A 57 -7.85 7.11 13.53
N LEU A 58 -8.30 7.72 12.42
CA LEU A 58 -8.18 7.05 11.10
C LEU A 58 -7.63 7.94 9.98
N GLN A 59 -6.97 9.06 10.29
CA GLN A 59 -6.39 9.95 9.26
C GLN A 59 -5.07 10.60 9.69
N PHE A 60 -4.47 10.14 10.80
CA PHE A 60 -3.18 10.69 11.22
C PHE A 60 -2.08 9.76 10.77
N GLY A 61 -1.13 10.31 10.02
CA GLY A 61 -0.01 9.56 9.50
C GLY A 61 0.93 8.99 10.56
N ASP A 62 1.45 7.82 10.26
CA ASP A 62 2.45 7.09 11.01
C ASP A 62 3.86 7.25 10.42
N GLN A 63 4.86 6.99 11.25
CA GLN A 63 6.23 6.77 10.80
C GLN A 63 6.62 5.35 11.16
N LEU A 64 6.74 4.49 10.16
CA LEU A 64 7.00 3.08 10.32
C LEU A 64 8.42 2.76 9.87
N TYR A 65 9.10 1.96 10.67
CA TYR A 65 10.49 1.57 10.44
C TYR A 65 10.57 0.05 10.49
N GLY A 66 10.91 -0.54 9.35
CA GLY A 66 11.33 -1.92 9.22
C GLY A 66 12.63 -2.18 9.97
N THR A 67 13.12 -3.38 9.81
CA THR A 67 14.19 -3.97 10.58
C THR A 67 15.42 -4.09 9.68
N ARG A 68 16.02 -5.27 9.61
CA ARG A 68 17.11 -5.60 8.68
C ARG A 68 16.79 -6.89 7.92
N TYR A 69 15.52 -7.26 7.94
CA TYR A 69 14.93 -8.48 7.40
C TYR A 69 13.80 -8.06 6.47
N ALA A 70 13.36 -8.98 5.60
CA ALA A 70 12.24 -8.78 4.70
C ALA A 70 10.92 -8.61 5.47
N ASP A 71 10.52 -7.38 5.73
CA ASP A 71 9.36 -7.01 6.53
C ASP A 71 8.13 -6.74 5.64
N VAL A 72 6.94 -6.83 6.23
CA VAL A 72 5.71 -6.33 5.62
C VAL A 72 5.28 -5.10 6.41
N ILE A 73 5.30 -3.92 5.79
CA ILE A 73 4.99 -2.64 6.41
C ILE A 73 3.70 -2.09 5.81
N ILE A 74 2.69 -1.84 6.65
CA ILE A 74 1.36 -1.35 6.25
C ILE A 74 1.11 -0.04 7.00
N GLY A 75 1.02 1.10 6.31
CA GLY A 75 0.74 2.40 6.92
C GLY A 75 -0.68 2.50 7.47
N GLY A 76 -1.67 2.13 6.67
CA GLY A 76 -3.06 2.01 7.10
C GLY A 76 -3.95 3.10 6.54
N LEU A 77 -4.28 4.11 7.34
CA LEU A 77 -5.03 5.28 6.86
C LEU A 77 -4.32 6.53 7.35
N GLY A 78 -4.09 7.50 6.48
CA GLY A 78 -3.45 8.75 6.87
C GLY A 78 -2.44 9.23 5.85
N ILE A 79 -1.37 9.84 6.32
CA ILE A 79 -0.24 10.22 5.46
C ILE A 79 0.99 9.60 6.08
N ASP A 80 1.30 8.39 5.65
CA ASP A 80 2.28 7.53 6.26
C ASP A 80 3.66 7.74 5.65
N ILE A 81 4.68 7.54 6.48
CA ILE A 81 6.07 7.50 6.07
C ILE A 81 6.62 6.14 6.46
N LEU A 82 7.00 5.35 5.46
CA LEU A 82 7.42 3.96 5.61
C LEU A 82 8.88 3.84 5.22
N PHE A 83 9.69 3.26 6.10
CA PHE A 83 11.11 2.98 5.87
C PHE A 83 11.33 1.47 5.97
N GLY A 84 11.63 0.78 4.88
CA GLY A 84 11.99 -0.65 4.88
C GLY A 84 13.27 -0.94 5.65
N ASN A 85 14.28 -0.08 5.43
CA ASN A 85 15.65 -0.15 5.94
C ASN A 85 16.51 -1.18 5.21
N ALA A 86 16.54 -2.43 5.64
CA ALA A 86 17.34 -3.43 4.96
C ALA A 86 16.59 -4.75 4.88
N GLY A 87 16.77 -5.48 3.79
CA GLY A 87 15.97 -6.67 3.49
C GLY A 87 15.01 -6.40 2.35
N ASP A 88 14.40 -7.45 1.81
CA ASP A 88 13.47 -7.34 0.68
C ASP A 88 12.07 -7.07 1.23
N ASP A 89 11.70 -5.81 1.40
CA ASP A 89 10.51 -5.39 2.12
C ASP A 89 9.28 -5.28 1.21
N VAL A 90 8.09 -5.46 1.79
CA VAL A 90 6.80 -5.17 1.15
C VAL A 90 6.14 -4.01 1.88
N LEU A 91 6.01 -2.87 1.20
CA LEU A 91 5.46 -1.64 1.75
C LEU A 91 4.07 -1.38 1.13
N ILE A 92 3.10 -1.05 1.97
CA ILE A 92 1.74 -0.67 1.60
C ILE A 92 1.43 0.64 2.33
N GLY A 93 1.16 1.72 1.59
CA GLY A 93 0.79 3.00 2.17
C GLY A 93 -0.48 2.87 3.00
N GLY A 94 -1.55 2.43 2.35
CA GLY A 94 -2.86 2.30 2.98
C GLY A 94 -3.94 2.48 1.92
N THR A 95 -5.15 1.94 2.10
CA THR A 95 -6.21 2.08 1.08
C THR A 95 -6.82 3.49 1.00
N GLU A 96 -6.42 4.37 1.93
CA GLU A 96 -6.82 5.77 2.13
C GLU A 96 -8.31 6.10 2.09
N ASP A 97 -9.19 5.09 2.02
CA ASP A 97 -10.65 5.23 1.82
C ASP A 97 -10.98 6.34 0.80
N PHE A 98 -10.25 6.35 -0.32
CA PHE A 98 -10.39 7.31 -1.42
C PHE A 98 -10.18 8.78 -1.02
N ASN A 99 -9.45 9.04 0.07
CA ASN A 99 -9.08 10.37 0.47
C ASN A 99 -7.97 10.90 -0.45
N SER A 100 -8.38 11.58 -1.51
CA SER A 100 -7.48 12.21 -2.48
C SER A 100 -6.50 13.26 -1.92
N ALA A 101 -6.55 13.59 -0.63
CA ALA A 101 -5.56 14.45 0.03
C ALA A 101 -4.38 13.67 0.65
N ASN A 102 -4.52 12.35 0.79
CA ASN A 102 -3.52 11.48 1.40
C ASN A 102 -2.42 11.10 0.38
N ARG A 103 -1.20 10.95 0.90
CA ARG A 103 0.06 11.10 0.15
C ARG A 103 1.20 10.38 0.88
N ASP A 104 1.25 9.07 0.80
CA ASP A 104 2.24 8.30 1.51
C ASP A 104 3.64 8.43 0.90
N ARG A 105 4.64 8.16 1.73
CA ARG A 105 6.06 8.19 1.37
C ARG A 105 6.69 6.88 1.78
N ALA A 106 6.95 6.01 0.82
CA ALA A 106 7.64 4.75 1.03
C ALA A 106 9.11 4.86 0.59
N PHE A 107 10.01 4.36 1.43
CA PHE A 107 11.44 4.26 1.18
C PHE A 107 11.86 2.82 1.44
N GLY A 108 12.19 2.06 0.40
CA GLY A 108 12.67 0.68 0.52
C GLY A 108 14.03 0.64 1.25
N ASN A 109 14.99 1.38 0.70
CA ASN A 109 16.40 1.46 1.11
C ASN A 109 17.21 0.27 0.59
N ASP A 110 17.80 -0.59 1.43
CA ASP A 110 18.69 -1.67 0.96
C ASP A 110 17.91 -2.99 0.76
N GLY A 111 17.67 -3.44 -0.47
CA GLY A 111 16.97 -4.70 -0.73
C GLY A 111 16.21 -4.70 -2.05
N ASP A 112 15.63 -5.85 -2.43
CA ASP A 112 14.69 -5.91 -3.56
C ASP A 112 13.26 -5.64 -3.04
N ASP A 113 12.89 -4.37 -2.97
CA ASP A 113 11.68 -3.89 -2.28
C ASP A 113 10.44 -3.83 -3.19
N VAL A 114 9.26 -3.95 -2.58
CA VAL A 114 7.98 -3.85 -3.28
C VAL A 114 7.10 -2.81 -2.63
N PHE A 115 6.65 -1.81 -3.39
CA PHE A 115 5.56 -0.92 -2.98
C PHE A 115 4.26 -1.33 -3.67
N ILE A 116 3.20 -1.56 -2.89
CA ILE A 116 1.88 -1.87 -3.40
C ILE A 116 1.01 -0.62 -3.30
N TRP A 117 0.45 -0.21 -4.43
CA TRP A 117 -0.49 0.89 -4.54
C TRP A 117 -1.87 0.35 -4.92
N ALA A 118 -2.86 0.57 -4.06
CA ALA A 118 -4.24 0.19 -4.31
C ALA A 118 -5.03 1.36 -4.93
N PRO A 119 -6.06 1.06 -5.75
CA PRO A 119 -6.96 2.08 -6.25
C PRO A 119 -7.73 2.77 -5.11
N GLY A 120 -7.29 3.95 -4.71
CA GLY A 120 -7.90 4.68 -3.59
C GLY A 120 -6.88 5.49 -2.79
N ASP A 121 -5.62 5.05 -2.81
CA ASP A 121 -4.52 5.51 -1.94
C ASP A 121 -4.14 7.00 -2.16
N GLY A 122 -4.50 7.59 -3.29
CA GLY A 122 -4.18 8.99 -3.60
C GLY A 122 -2.88 9.11 -4.39
N ASN A 123 -1.98 10.04 -4.02
CA ASN A 123 -0.75 10.26 -4.77
C ASN A 123 0.48 9.95 -3.92
N ASP A 124 1.06 8.79 -4.14
CA ASP A 124 2.15 8.35 -3.29
C ASP A 124 3.49 8.58 -3.95
N PHE A 125 4.52 8.45 -3.14
CA PHE A 125 5.89 8.47 -3.61
C PHE A 125 6.60 7.24 -3.07
N PHE A 126 7.33 6.58 -3.97
CA PHE A 126 8.17 5.45 -3.64
C PHE A 126 9.60 5.71 -4.13
N ASP A 127 10.54 5.59 -3.20
CA ASP A 127 11.96 5.48 -3.45
C ASP A 127 12.39 4.06 -3.10
N GLY A 128 12.65 3.22 -4.10
CA GLY A 128 13.03 1.83 -3.88
C GLY A 128 14.40 1.73 -3.19
N GLY A 129 15.36 2.49 -3.71
CA GLY A 129 16.68 2.62 -3.12
C GLY A 129 17.69 1.74 -3.85
N ALA A 130 18.33 0.83 -3.12
CA ALA A 130 19.38 -0.02 -3.64
C ALA A 130 18.89 -1.46 -3.77
N GLY A 131 18.62 -1.88 -5.00
CA GLY A 131 18.28 -3.26 -5.31
C GLY A 131 17.52 -3.33 -6.62
N THR A 132 16.60 -4.28 -6.71
CA THR A 132 15.63 -4.39 -7.80
C THR A 132 14.24 -4.18 -7.23
N ASP A 133 13.73 -2.97 -7.37
CA ASP A 133 12.53 -2.51 -6.71
C ASP A 133 11.32 -2.51 -7.66
N VAL A 134 10.14 -2.78 -7.10
CA VAL A 134 8.91 -2.98 -7.87
C VAL A 134 7.76 -2.17 -7.30
N LEU A 135 7.12 -1.37 -8.15
CA LEU A 135 5.76 -0.87 -7.87
C LEU A 135 4.72 -1.85 -8.42
N ILE A 136 3.77 -2.26 -7.60
CA ILE A 136 2.61 -3.07 -8.02
C ILE A 136 1.33 -2.25 -7.84
N LEU A 137 0.56 -2.08 -8.92
CA LEU A 137 -0.78 -1.50 -8.88
C LEU A 137 -1.81 -2.63 -8.97
N GLY A 138 -2.66 -2.75 -7.96
CA GLY A 138 -3.66 -3.81 -7.92
C GLY A 138 -4.56 -3.74 -6.69
N LEU A 139 -5.56 -4.61 -6.63
CA LEU A 139 -6.41 -4.74 -5.46
C LEU A 139 -5.65 -5.48 -4.38
N VAL A 140 -5.62 -4.95 -3.16
CA VAL A 140 -5.00 -5.63 -2.02
C VAL A 140 -6.05 -6.44 -1.30
N GLY A 141 -5.72 -7.66 -0.92
CA GLY A 141 -6.62 -8.54 -0.19
C GLY A 141 -6.91 -8.00 1.21
N GLU A 142 -8.19 -7.91 1.54
CA GLU A 142 -8.72 -7.48 2.84
C GLU A 142 -8.98 -8.69 3.76
N SER A 143 -8.82 -8.47 5.07
CA SER A 143 -8.90 -9.51 6.09
C SER A 143 -10.33 -9.82 6.52
N GLN A 144 -11.25 -8.89 6.29
CA GLN A 144 -12.68 -9.01 6.56
C GLN A 144 -13.47 -8.66 5.30
N ASP A 145 -14.75 -9.02 5.27
CA ASP A 145 -15.70 -8.55 4.26
C ASP A 145 -16.55 -7.41 4.84
N ASP A 146 -17.39 -6.78 4.01
CA ASP A 146 -18.32 -5.71 4.39
C ASP A 146 -19.26 -6.10 5.55
N ASP A 147 -19.49 -7.40 5.77
CA ASP A 147 -20.30 -7.96 6.86
C ASP A 147 -19.51 -8.31 8.14
N GLY A 148 -18.18 -8.10 8.13
CA GLY A 148 -17.24 -8.41 9.20
C GLY A 148 -16.83 -9.89 9.27
N SER A 149 -17.22 -10.71 8.29
CA SER A 149 -16.77 -12.09 8.18
C SER A 149 -15.29 -12.16 7.82
N THR A 150 -14.60 -13.18 8.32
CA THR A 150 -13.21 -13.53 7.95
C THR A 150 -13.16 -14.87 7.19
N GLU A 151 -14.31 -15.52 6.99
CA GLU A 151 -14.38 -16.82 6.32
C GLU A 151 -14.15 -16.66 4.82
N GLY A 152 -13.04 -17.23 4.31
CA GLY A 152 -12.75 -17.23 2.88
C GLY A 152 -11.88 -16.08 2.38
N ALA A 153 -11.31 -15.25 3.27
CA ALA A 153 -10.32 -14.23 2.91
C ALA A 153 -9.16 -14.82 2.06
N PRO A 154 -8.58 -14.06 1.11
CA PRO A 154 -8.71 -12.61 0.93
C PRO A 154 -9.98 -12.16 0.18
N PHE A 155 -10.47 -10.98 0.52
CA PHE A 155 -11.52 -10.26 -0.22
C PHE A 155 -10.87 -9.12 -1.01
N PHE A 156 -11.32 -8.86 -2.25
CA PHE A 156 -10.74 -7.82 -3.12
C PHE A 156 -11.77 -6.76 -3.49
N ASN A 157 -12.68 -6.43 -2.57
CA ASN A 157 -13.74 -5.48 -2.86
C ASN A 157 -13.21 -4.04 -2.79
N VAL A 158 -13.79 -3.16 -3.59
CA VAL A 158 -13.45 -1.74 -3.62
C VAL A 158 -14.75 -0.98 -3.50
N THR A 159 -15.11 -0.63 -2.27
CA THR A 159 -16.36 0.07 -1.99
C THR A 159 -16.07 1.56 -1.85
N PRO A 160 -16.64 2.46 -2.70
CA PRO A 160 -16.40 3.90 -2.60
C PRO A 160 -17.11 4.55 -1.39
N PRO A 161 -16.62 5.68 -0.82
CA PRO A 161 -17.06 6.25 0.47
C PRO A 161 -18.55 6.56 0.62
N SER A 162 -19.26 6.63 -0.52
CA SER A 162 -20.69 6.90 -0.62
C SER A 162 -21.58 5.68 -0.47
N GLU A 163 -21.02 4.47 -0.54
CA GLU A 163 -21.76 3.20 -0.48
C GLU A 163 -21.77 2.62 0.94
N ALA A 164 -22.78 1.79 1.23
CA ALA A 164 -22.86 1.10 2.52
C ALA A 164 -21.79 -0.01 2.58
N GLY A 165 -20.96 -0.04 3.63
CA GLY A 165 -19.82 -0.96 3.78
C GLY A 165 -18.46 -0.25 3.66
N SER A 166 -18.41 0.86 2.93
CA SER A 166 -17.18 1.57 2.52
C SER A 166 -16.21 2.10 3.59
N LYS A 167 -16.53 2.05 4.88
CA LYS A 167 -15.97 3.00 5.86
C LYS A 167 -14.93 2.43 6.82
N ASN A 168 -14.40 1.25 6.56
CA ASN A 168 -13.38 0.70 7.43
C ASN A 168 -12.31 0.04 6.58
N PHE A 169 -11.11 0.63 6.64
CA PHE A 169 -9.91 -0.20 6.58
C PHE A 169 -10.10 -1.34 7.58
N ASP A 170 -10.26 -2.54 7.04
CA ASP A 170 -10.61 -3.74 7.78
C ASP A 170 -9.40 -4.66 7.97
N GLY A 171 -8.21 -4.13 7.67
CA GLY A 171 -6.93 -4.78 7.76
C GLY A 171 -6.57 -5.52 6.48
N ILE A 172 -5.29 -5.49 6.12
CA ILE A 172 -4.77 -6.25 5.00
C ILE A 172 -4.71 -7.74 5.37
N TYR A 173 -5.25 -8.61 4.51
CA TYR A 173 -5.09 -10.05 4.64
C TYR A 173 -3.63 -10.44 4.44
N ILE A 174 -3.09 -11.14 5.43
CA ILE A 174 -1.77 -11.77 5.34
C ILE A 174 -1.95 -13.27 5.20
N ASN A 175 -1.40 -13.84 4.13
CA ASN A 175 -1.46 -15.26 3.89
C ASN A 175 -0.69 -16.02 4.99
N PRO A 176 -1.31 -16.96 5.71
CA PRO A 176 -0.70 -17.62 6.88
C PRO A 176 0.45 -18.56 6.53
N THR A 177 0.65 -18.86 5.23
CA THR A 177 1.72 -19.73 4.75
C THR A 177 2.91 -18.93 4.23
N THR A 178 2.66 -17.87 3.46
CA THR A 178 3.72 -17.05 2.86
C THR A 178 4.13 -15.87 3.74
N TYR A 179 3.27 -15.47 4.69
CA TYR A 179 3.42 -14.24 5.48
C TYR A 179 3.46 -12.96 4.65
N LEU A 180 2.89 -13.01 3.44
CA LEU A 180 2.80 -11.88 2.52
C LEU A 180 1.34 -11.47 2.30
N PRO A 181 1.09 -10.20 1.94
CA PRO A 181 -0.20 -9.80 1.40
C PRO A 181 -0.45 -10.48 0.05
N VAL A 182 -1.71 -10.46 -0.40
CA VAL A 182 -2.11 -10.96 -1.72
C VAL A 182 -2.64 -9.79 -2.53
N VAL A 183 -2.24 -9.73 -3.80
CA VAL A 183 -2.63 -8.66 -4.72
C VAL A 183 -3.31 -9.25 -5.95
N ASP A 184 -4.48 -8.72 -6.30
CA ASP A 184 -5.14 -8.98 -7.57
C ASP A 184 -4.86 -7.84 -8.55
N VAL A 185 -3.85 -8.06 -9.40
CA VAL A 185 -3.46 -7.12 -10.45
C VAL A 185 -4.45 -7.18 -11.61
N VAL A 186 -4.85 -8.37 -12.05
CA VAL A 186 -5.59 -8.58 -13.30
C VAL A 186 -7.00 -8.01 -13.22
N ASN A 187 -7.69 -8.26 -12.11
CA ASN A 187 -9.07 -7.81 -11.92
C ASN A 187 -9.16 -6.39 -11.33
N GLY A 188 -8.02 -5.69 -11.22
CA GLY A 188 -7.97 -4.29 -10.85
C GLY A 188 -8.80 -3.38 -11.78
N PRO A 189 -9.37 -2.29 -11.25
CA PRO A 189 -10.33 -1.43 -11.95
C PRO A 189 -9.68 -0.55 -13.04
N GLY A 190 -8.36 -0.52 -13.13
CA GLY A 190 -7.62 0.35 -14.03
C GLY A 190 -6.40 -0.31 -14.66
N PHE A 191 -5.65 0.48 -15.41
CA PHE A 191 -4.37 0.14 -16.03
C PHE A 191 -3.41 1.32 -15.80
N CYS A 192 -2.14 1.14 -16.11
CA CYS A 192 -1.13 2.18 -15.90
C CYS A 192 -0.35 2.54 -17.17
N GLU A 193 0.09 3.79 -17.21
CA GLU A 193 1.10 4.30 -18.12
C GLU A 193 2.27 4.82 -17.28
N VAL A 194 3.49 4.69 -17.78
CA VAL A 194 4.68 5.20 -17.09
C VAL A 194 5.37 6.23 -17.97
N LEU A 195 5.63 7.40 -17.40
CA LEU A 195 6.37 8.47 -18.03
C LEU A 195 7.82 8.44 -17.50
N ASP A 196 8.78 8.47 -18.42
CA ASP A 196 10.23 8.54 -18.15
C ASP A 196 10.81 9.92 -18.47
N ASP A 197 12.12 10.05 -18.26
CA ASP A 197 12.93 11.25 -18.49
C ASP A 197 12.82 11.87 -19.90
N ALA A 198 12.31 11.14 -20.90
CA ALA A 198 11.98 11.70 -22.21
C ALA A 198 10.80 12.69 -22.14
N THR A 199 10.01 12.65 -21.06
CA THR A 199 8.92 13.58 -20.79
C THR A 199 9.47 14.89 -20.21
N THR A 200 9.31 15.98 -20.97
CA THR A 200 9.72 17.33 -20.55
C THR A 200 9.17 17.70 -19.17
N GLY A 201 10.04 18.09 -18.24
CA GLY A 201 9.67 18.62 -16.92
C GLY A 201 9.82 17.66 -15.75
N LEU A 202 10.01 16.35 -15.96
CA LEU A 202 10.22 15.40 -14.85
C LEU A 202 11.50 15.69 -14.04
N SER A 203 12.58 16.06 -14.72
CA SER A 203 13.83 16.44 -14.06
C SER A 203 13.70 17.66 -13.14
N GLU A 204 12.70 18.53 -13.36
CA GLU A 204 12.43 19.68 -12.49
C GLU A 204 11.74 19.27 -11.17
N LEU A 205 11.11 18.09 -11.16
CA LEU A 205 10.43 17.52 -10.00
C LEU A 205 11.32 16.56 -9.20
N ASN A 206 12.56 16.32 -9.66
CA ASN A 206 13.47 15.33 -9.08
C ASN A 206 12.82 13.93 -8.98
N LEU A 207 12.17 13.51 -10.08
CA LEU A 207 11.56 12.19 -10.24
C LEU A 207 12.25 11.47 -11.39
N ASP A 208 12.45 10.16 -11.24
CA ASP A 208 12.90 9.31 -12.34
C ASP A 208 11.70 8.99 -13.25
N HIS A 209 10.57 8.64 -12.63
CA HIS A 209 9.36 8.25 -13.35
C HIS A 209 8.08 8.78 -12.70
N LEU A 210 7.06 8.99 -13.53
CA LEU A 210 5.69 9.26 -13.09
C LEU A 210 4.77 8.16 -13.62
N VAL A 211 4.17 7.41 -12.72
CA VAL A 211 3.13 6.44 -13.06
C VAL A 211 1.80 7.17 -13.11
N ARG A 212 0.97 6.85 -14.10
CA ARG A 212 -0.38 7.36 -14.32
C ARG A 212 -1.34 6.18 -14.32
N PHE A 213 -2.28 6.16 -13.37
CA PHE A 213 -3.29 5.12 -13.29
C PHE A 213 -4.59 5.62 -13.91
N THR A 214 -5.23 4.78 -14.72
CA THR A 214 -6.45 5.14 -15.44
C THR A 214 -7.49 4.06 -15.21
N LEU A 215 -8.68 4.46 -14.75
CA LEU A 215 -9.81 3.55 -14.58
C LEU A 215 -10.32 3.10 -15.96
N LYS A 216 -10.47 1.78 -16.16
CA LYS A 216 -10.88 1.18 -17.43
C LYS A 216 -12.26 1.68 -17.86
N GLY A 217 -13.24 1.65 -16.95
CA GLY A 217 -14.63 2.04 -17.26
C GLY A 217 -14.76 3.46 -17.83
N PRO A 218 -14.33 4.51 -17.10
CA PRO A 218 -14.34 5.87 -17.64
C PRO A 218 -13.50 6.05 -18.91
N ALA A 219 -12.36 5.37 -19.04
CA ALA A 219 -11.54 5.42 -20.26
C ALA A 219 -12.25 4.80 -21.47
N ASP A 220 -12.97 3.69 -21.30
CA ASP A 220 -13.77 3.07 -22.35
C ASP A 220 -14.89 4.01 -22.80
N VAL A 221 -15.59 4.63 -21.85
CA VAL A 221 -16.63 5.63 -22.13
C VAL A 221 -16.05 6.84 -22.86
N PHE A 222 -14.86 7.30 -22.48
CA PHE A 222 -14.14 8.38 -23.16
C PHE A 222 -13.84 8.03 -24.62
N ASP A 223 -13.25 6.86 -24.87
CA ASP A 223 -12.88 6.40 -26.21
C ASP A 223 -14.13 6.22 -27.11
N GLU A 224 -15.18 5.60 -26.58
CA GLU A 224 -16.47 5.41 -27.27
C GLU A 224 -17.13 6.76 -27.63
N THR A 225 -17.10 7.72 -26.69
CA THR A 225 -17.70 9.04 -26.89
C THR A 225 -17.00 9.80 -28.02
N LEU A 226 -15.67 9.81 -28.05
CA LEU A 226 -14.91 10.50 -29.10
C LEU A 226 -14.99 9.78 -30.46
N ALA A 227 -15.14 8.45 -30.47
CA ALA A 227 -15.37 7.69 -31.70
C ALA A 227 -16.73 8.02 -32.35
N LEU A 228 -17.77 8.23 -31.53
CA LEU A 228 -19.12 8.59 -31.99
C LEU A 228 -19.24 10.08 -32.35
N GLU A 229 -18.63 10.97 -31.57
CA GLU A 229 -18.70 12.42 -31.78
C GLU A 229 -17.30 13.08 -31.70
N PRO A 230 -16.50 13.02 -32.79
CA PRO A 230 -15.14 13.56 -32.81
C PRO A 230 -15.04 15.08 -32.61
N SER A 231 -16.16 15.80 -32.61
CA SER A 231 -16.22 17.24 -32.38
C SER A 231 -16.37 17.62 -30.90
N ILE A 232 -16.61 16.66 -30.00
CA ILE A 232 -16.63 16.91 -28.55
C ILE A 232 -15.21 17.33 -28.13
N ASP A 233 -15.12 18.37 -27.29
CA ASP A 233 -13.86 18.76 -26.67
C ASP A 233 -13.44 17.68 -25.65
N PRO A 234 -12.33 16.95 -25.86
CA PRO A 234 -11.90 15.88 -24.96
C PRO A 234 -11.67 16.35 -23.52
N ASN A 235 -11.35 17.64 -23.32
CA ASN A 235 -11.12 18.20 -21.99
C ASN A 235 -12.39 18.30 -21.13
N THR A 236 -13.56 18.05 -21.72
CA THR A 236 -14.85 18.05 -21.01
C THR A 236 -15.28 16.66 -20.55
N LEU A 237 -14.53 15.62 -20.90
CA LEU A 237 -14.82 14.23 -20.56
C LEU A 237 -13.90 13.74 -19.43
N ASP A 238 -14.41 12.83 -18.60
CA ASP A 238 -13.56 12.09 -17.67
C ASP A 238 -12.74 11.07 -18.46
N THR A 239 -11.43 11.28 -18.51
CA THR A 239 -10.49 10.35 -19.17
C THR A 239 -10.27 9.06 -18.38
N GLY A 240 -10.79 8.99 -17.15
CA GLY A 240 -10.48 7.92 -16.20
C GLY A 240 -9.12 8.07 -15.52
N LEU A 241 -8.30 9.04 -15.93
CA LEU A 241 -7.02 9.31 -15.29
C LEU A 241 -7.24 9.65 -13.82
N ARG A 242 -6.59 8.89 -12.95
CA ARG A 242 -6.45 9.14 -11.52
C ARG A 242 -4.97 9.33 -11.23
N VAL A 243 -4.69 9.91 -10.07
CA VAL A 243 -3.30 10.09 -9.70
C VAL A 243 -2.71 8.74 -9.31
N ALA A 244 -1.41 8.57 -9.53
CA ALA A 244 -0.74 7.29 -9.33
C ALA A 244 0.47 7.49 -8.42
N VAL A 245 1.68 7.36 -8.91
CA VAL A 245 2.83 7.23 -8.02
C VAL A 245 4.03 7.93 -8.62
N HIS A 246 4.72 8.68 -7.78
CA HIS A 246 6.01 9.27 -8.10
C HIS A 246 7.12 8.28 -7.73
N LEU A 247 8.02 7.99 -8.68
CA LEU A 247 9.04 6.98 -8.49
C LEU A 247 10.45 7.56 -8.57
N THR A 248 11.31 7.04 -7.70
CA THR A 248 12.76 7.18 -7.75
C THR A 248 13.36 5.81 -7.44
N ASN A 249 14.48 5.45 -8.08
CA ASN A 249 15.17 4.17 -7.84
C ASN A 249 14.18 2.98 -7.89
N THR A 250 13.49 2.79 -9.01
CA THR A 250 12.52 1.70 -9.19
C THR A 250 12.72 1.05 -10.55
N GLU A 251 12.92 -0.26 -10.58
CA GLU A 251 13.25 -1.01 -11.78
C GLU A 251 12.01 -1.47 -12.55
N PHE A 252 10.93 -1.80 -11.85
CA PHE A 252 9.73 -2.35 -12.47
C PHE A 252 8.42 -1.72 -11.99
N VAL A 253 7.46 -1.63 -12.91
CA VAL A 253 6.06 -1.33 -12.60
C VAL A 253 5.19 -2.47 -13.12
N VAL A 254 4.28 -2.95 -12.29
CA VAL A 254 3.32 -4.02 -12.59
C VAL A 254 1.91 -3.46 -12.48
N CYS A 255 1.10 -3.62 -13.52
CA CYS A 255 -0.32 -3.27 -13.48
C CYS A 255 -1.14 -4.09 -14.47
N ALA A 256 -2.46 -4.02 -14.40
CA ALA A 256 -3.32 -4.68 -15.37
C ALA A 256 -3.14 -4.07 -16.78
N SER A 257 -3.30 -4.90 -17.81
CA SER A 257 -3.34 -4.42 -19.19
C SER A 257 -4.56 -3.53 -19.46
N ARG A 258 -4.46 -2.62 -20.43
CA ARG A 258 -5.57 -1.76 -20.90
C ARG A 258 -6.79 -2.57 -21.30
N GLU A 259 -6.55 -3.65 -22.05
CA GLU A 259 -7.58 -4.57 -22.58
C GLU A 259 -8.19 -5.47 -21.48
N GLY A 260 -7.52 -5.56 -20.32
CA GLY A 260 -7.87 -6.47 -19.23
C GLY A 260 -7.42 -7.91 -19.47
N GLY A 261 -7.52 -8.74 -18.42
CA GLY A 261 -7.23 -10.18 -18.49
C GLY A 261 -5.76 -10.57 -18.43
N ASP A 262 -4.84 -9.61 -18.57
CA ASP A 262 -3.38 -9.83 -18.54
C ASP A 262 -2.68 -8.80 -17.62
N ILE A 263 -1.43 -9.11 -17.25
CA ILE A 263 -0.53 -8.22 -16.51
C ILE A 263 0.45 -7.58 -17.50
N ASP A 264 0.58 -6.26 -17.43
CA ASP A 264 1.66 -5.51 -18.04
C ASP A 264 2.79 -5.31 -17.02
N VAL A 265 4.03 -5.61 -17.44
CA VAL A 265 5.25 -5.31 -16.67
C VAL A 265 6.09 -4.33 -17.46
N PHE A 266 6.43 -3.19 -16.87
CA PHE A 266 7.28 -2.17 -17.45
C PHE A 266 8.68 -2.25 -16.84
N ASP A 267 9.72 -2.34 -17.67
CA ASP A 267 11.13 -2.26 -17.28
C ASP A 267 11.60 -0.80 -17.41
N LEU A 268 11.86 -0.18 -16.26
CA LEU A 268 12.19 1.24 -16.12
C LEU A 268 13.69 1.52 -16.19
N ARG A 269 14.53 0.48 -16.32
CA ARG A 269 16.01 0.64 -16.31
C ARG A 269 16.56 1.28 -17.57
N ASN A 270 15.73 1.45 -18.60
CA ASN A 270 16.11 2.02 -19.89
C ASN A 270 15.08 3.06 -20.33
N SER A 271 15.56 4.11 -21.00
CA SER A 271 14.74 5.11 -21.68
C SER A 271 14.92 4.97 -23.21
N PRO A 272 13.85 4.78 -24.00
CA PRO A 272 12.46 4.73 -23.57
C PRO A 272 12.10 3.44 -22.83
N ILE A 273 11.13 3.51 -21.92
CA ILE A 273 10.59 2.37 -21.18
C ILE A 273 10.12 1.26 -22.14
N THR A 274 10.38 0.01 -21.76
CA THR A 274 9.93 -1.17 -22.52
C THR A 274 9.09 -2.10 -21.66
N LYS A 275 8.15 -2.82 -22.28
CA LYS A 275 7.41 -3.89 -21.60
C LYS A 275 8.24 -5.18 -21.56
N THR A 276 8.13 -5.90 -20.46
CA THR A 276 8.75 -7.22 -20.23
C THR A 276 7.73 -8.22 -19.67
N THR A 277 8.17 -9.38 -19.20
CA THR A 277 7.32 -10.40 -18.57
C THR A 277 7.57 -10.48 -17.08
N THR A 278 6.63 -11.11 -16.36
CA THR A 278 6.73 -11.38 -14.93
C THR A 278 7.93 -12.25 -14.54
N ASP A 279 8.53 -12.99 -15.48
CA ASP A 279 9.73 -13.80 -15.26
C ASP A 279 10.98 -12.99 -14.86
N TYR A 280 10.95 -11.67 -15.09
CA TYR A 280 12.05 -10.76 -14.75
C TYR A 280 11.90 -10.09 -13.39
N LEU A 281 10.76 -10.29 -12.73
CA LEU A 281 10.49 -9.70 -11.43
C LEU A 281 11.25 -10.48 -10.33
N PRO A 282 11.68 -9.79 -9.26
CA PRO A 282 12.12 -10.44 -8.03
C PRO A 282 11.09 -11.46 -7.52
N ALA A 283 11.57 -12.52 -6.87
CA ALA A 283 10.68 -13.57 -6.35
C ALA A 283 9.71 -13.03 -5.28
N SER A 284 10.14 -12.04 -4.49
CA SER A 284 9.32 -11.31 -3.52
C SER A 284 8.11 -10.66 -4.20
N ALA A 285 8.34 -9.90 -5.26
CA ALA A 285 7.29 -9.26 -6.06
C ALA A 285 6.37 -10.28 -6.74
N TYR A 286 6.93 -11.28 -7.41
CA TYR A 286 6.16 -12.29 -8.12
C TYR A 286 5.20 -13.04 -7.18
N ALA A 287 5.64 -13.40 -5.97
CA ALA A 287 4.84 -14.17 -5.01
C ALA A 287 3.52 -13.50 -4.61
N LEU A 288 3.41 -12.17 -4.70
CA LEU A 288 2.24 -11.40 -4.25
C LEU A 288 0.98 -11.62 -5.09
N PHE A 289 1.13 -12.01 -6.36
CA PHE A 289 0.01 -12.17 -7.30
C PHE A 289 -0.02 -13.55 -7.98
N GLN A 290 0.64 -14.56 -7.38
CA GLN A 290 0.60 -15.97 -7.84
C GLN A 290 -0.53 -16.80 -7.23
N VAL A 291 -1.10 -16.35 -6.12
CA VAL A 291 -2.08 -17.12 -5.34
C VAL A 291 -3.47 -16.52 -5.57
N GLN A 292 -4.10 -16.92 -6.69
CA GLN A 292 -5.54 -16.78 -6.89
C GLN A 292 -6.20 -18.15 -6.82
#